data_AF-A0A1J8P317-F1
#
_entry.id   AF-A0A1J8P317-F1
#
_cell.length_a   1.000
_cell.length_b   1.000
_cell.length_c   1.000
_cell.angle_alpha   90.00
_cell.angle_beta   90.00
_cell.angle_gamma   90.00
#
_symmetry.space_group_name_H-M   'P 1'
#
loop_
_entity.id
_entity.type
_entity.pdbx_description
1 polymer ?
#
loop_
_entity_poly.entity_id
_entity_poly.type
_entity_poly.pdbx_seq_one_letter_code
_entity_poly.pdbx_strand_id
1 'polypeptide(L)'
;LEVDYQSICEEFIKKEFEFKLSKTQKKIDFQNIYKKNKAEFDNEYFPDEIESLLYFEGTDKEIHEYIKENPKSETPTHNAEDFALPIVQSKLMPTTKAENNNLSILSERYNPNQERSKKEAGNTSEQKVYDSLCKEFGSDNVLWEAKTNDTAGYDIKYKNKEGVWKYAEVKTFSNNVFYISKNEKKFAEENQSNYEIYLVSSEKIHQIKPVDFSKLTLIATNFEVRYELSGVKT
;
A
#
# COMPACT_ATOMS: atom_id res chain seq x y z
N LEU A 1 6.16 -29.71 42.21
CA LEU A 1 6.29 -28.30 42.64
C LEU A 1 5.90 -27.46 41.45
N GLU A 2 4.71 -26.87 41.51
CA GLU A 2 4.22 -25.96 40.48
C GLU A 2 4.80 -24.58 40.79
N VAL A 3 5.57 -24.03 39.85
CA VAL A 3 6.24 -22.74 40.03
C VAL A 3 5.30 -21.66 39.50
N ASP A 4 4.92 -20.74 40.37
CA ASP A 4 4.12 -19.57 40.00
C ASP A 4 5.02 -18.49 39.38
N TYR A 5 5.23 -18.61 38.08
CA TYR A 5 6.00 -17.66 37.29
C TYR A 5 5.38 -16.25 37.28
N GLN A 6 4.06 -16.12 37.48
CA GLN A 6 3.42 -14.82 37.47
C GLN A 6 3.86 -14.00 38.69
N SER A 7 3.83 -14.61 39.88
CA SER A 7 4.30 -13.94 41.10
C SER A 7 5.78 -13.56 41.03
N ILE A 8 6.63 -14.42 40.44
CA ILE A 8 8.07 -14.15 40.25
C ILE A 8 8.27 -12.94 39.32
N CYS A 9 7.54 -12.88 38.21
CA CYS A 9 7.61 -11.75 37.28
C CYS A 9 7.11 -10.44 37.92
N GLU A 10 6.00 -10.49 38.67
CA GLU A 10 5.45 -9.32 39.36
C GLU A 10 6.42 -8.77 40.42
N GLU A 11 7.10 -9.65 41.17
CA GLU A 11 8.15 -9.25 42.13
C GLU A 11 9.36 -8.63 41.44
N PHE A 12 9.84 -9.25 40.36
CA PHE A 12 10.95 -8.71 39.57
C PHE A 12 10.64 -7.32 39.06
N ILE A 13 9.46 -7.13 38.46
CA ILE A 13 9.06 -5.83 37.88
C ILE A 13 8.96 -4.76 38.96
N LYS A 14 8.34 -5.09 40.10
CA LYS A 14 8.23 -4.16 41.23
C LYS A 14 9.60 -3.77 41.77
N LYS A 15 10.55 -4.70 41.81
CA LYS A 15 11.89 -4.47 42.35
C LYS A 15 12.76 -3.64 41.41
N GLU A 16 12.74 -3.93 40.11
CA GLU A 16 13.65 -3.29 39.14
C GLU A 16 13.10 -1.99 38.57
N PHE A 17 11.77 -1.85 38.44
CA PHE A 17 11.15 -0.70 37.77
C PHE A 17 10.23 0.14 38.66
N GLU A 18 10.09 -0.21 39.94
CA GLU A 18 9.32 0.53 40.96
C GLU A 18 7.83 0.77 40.64
N PHE A 19 7.27 0.12 39.62
CA PHE A 19 5.83 0.15 39.31
C PHE A 19 5.20 -1.24 39.43
N LYS A 20 3.87 -1.27 39.61
CA LYS A 20 3.08 -2.51 39.63
C LYS A 20 2.28 -2.62 38.34
N LEU A 21 2.23 -3.82 37.78
CA LEU A 21 1.34 -4.12 36.66
C LEU A 21 -0.12 -3.99 37.13
N SER A 22 -0.89 -3.15 36.43
CA SER A 22 -2.33 -3.03 36.64
C SER A 22 -3.02 -4.27 36.08
N LYS A 23 -3.89 -4.91 36.87
CA LYS A 23 -4.72 -6.04 36.40
C LYS A 23 -5.82 -5.61 35.41
N THR A 24 -6.05 -4.31 35.28
CA THR A 24 -7.06 -3.77 34.39
C THR A 24 -6.47 -3.62 32.99
N GLN A 25 -6.71 -4.60 32.12
CA GLN A 25 -6.54 -4.39 30.69
C GLN A 25 -7.67 -3.47 30.22
N LYS A 26 -7.37 -2.18 30.12
CA LYS A 26 -8.23 -1.27 29.37
C LYS A 26 -8.17 -1.75 27.92
N LYS A 27 -9.30 -2.15 27.34
CA LYS A 27 -9.35 -2.48 25.91
C LYS A 27 -9.11 -1.19 25.15
N ILE A 28 -7.90 -1.02 24.61
CA ILE A 28 -7.53 0.14 23.82
C ILE A 28 -8.01 -0.11 22.39
N ASP A 29 -8.80 0.82 21.88
CA ASP A 29 -9.28 0.79 20.50
C ASP A 29 -8.32 1.59 19.61
N PHE A 30 -7.22 0.94 19.24
CA PHE A 30 -6.18 1.55 18.41
C PHE A 30 -6.70 2.07 17.08
N GLN A 31 -7.75 1.45 16.52
CA GLN A 31 -8.34 1.87 15.25
C GLN A 31 -9.08 3.20 15.40
N ASN A 32 -9.83 3.35 16.48
CA ASN A 32 -10.52 4.62 16.76
C ASN A 32 -9.54 5.73 17.14
N ILE A 33 -8.46 5.41 17.88
CA ILE A 33 -7.39 6.38 18.17
C ILE A 33 -6.74 6.85 16.88
N TYR A 34 -6.32 5.92 16.01
CA TYR A 34 -5.71 6.25 14.72
C TYR A 34 -6.61 7.13 13.86
N LYS A 35 -7.90 6.77 13.71
CA LYS A 35 -8.85 7.57 12.91
C LYS A 35 -9.03 8.97 13.45
N LYS A 36 -9.13 9.10 14.78
CA LYS A 36 -9.26 10.41 15.45
C LYS A 36 -8.02 11.26 15.22
N ASN A 37 -6.84 10.71 15.47
CA ASN A 37 -5.58 11.43 15.35
C ASN A 37 -5.29 11.78 13.88
N LYS A 38 -5.52 10.85 12.95
CA LYS A 38 -5.31 11.10 11.51
C LYS A 38 -6.19 12.24 10.98
N ALA A 39 -7.42 12.38 11.49
CA ALA A 39 -8.32 13.47 11.10
C ALA A 39 -7.79 14.85 11.51
N GLU A 40 -6.95 14.94 12.54
CA GLU A 40 -6.31 16.20 12.97
C GLU A 40 -5.17 16.60 12.03
N PHE A 41 -4.49 15.62 11.43
CA PHE A 41 -3.35 15.80 10.52
C PHE A 41 -3.70 15.44 9.06
N ASP A 42 -4.92 15.76 8.63
CA ASP A 42 -5.40 15.38 7.31
C ASP A 42 -4.52 16.00 6.21
N ASN A 43 -4.22 15.24 5.16
CA ASN A 43 -3.26 15.56 4.08
C ASN A 43 -1.77 15.64 4.47
N GLU A 44 -1.35 14.96 5.54
CA GLU A 44 0.06 14.85 5.91
C GLU A 44 0.63 13.44 5.65
N TYR A 45 1.73 13.41 4.90
CA TYR A 45 2.56 12.22 4.75
C TYR A 45 3.62 12.22 5.85
N PHE A 46 3.66 11.14 6.62
CA PHE A 46 4.61 10.93 7.69
C PHE A 46 5.51 9.74 7.33
N PRO A 47 6.81 9.77 7.66
CA PRO A 47 7.61 8.55 7.75
C PRO A 47 6.97 7.56 8.72
N ASP A 48 7.21 6.26 8.51
CA ASP A 48 6.61 5.17 9.29
C ASP A 48 6.76 5.38 10.82
N GLU A 49 7.90 5.93 11.27
CA GLU A 49 8.15 6.21 12.68
C GLU A 49 7.19 7.26 13.25
N ILE A 50 6.90 8.32 12.48
CA ILE A 50 5.98 9.39 12.88
C ILE A 50 4.52 8.95 12.68
N GLU A 51 4.23 8.18 11.63
CA GLU A 51 2.89 7.63 11.41
C GLU A 51 2.47 6.68 12.53
N SER A 52 3.42 5.91 13.08
CA SER A 52 3.17 5.03 14.22
C SER A 52 2.63 5.77 15.45
N LEU A 53 2.99 7.04 15.63
CA LEU A 53 2.54 7.87 16.75
C LEU A 53 1.03 8.12 16.70
N LEU A 54 0.39 8.04 15.53
CA LEU A 54 -1.06 8.21 15.38
C LEU A 54 -1.86 7.12 16.10
N TYR A 55 -1.27 5.97 16.42
CA TYR A 55 -1.94 4.90 17.17
C TYR A 55 -1.97 5.12 18.70
N PHE A 56 -1.32 6.17 19.20
CA PHE A 56 -1.17 6.43 20.62
C PHE A 56 -1.88 7.73 21.04
N GLU A 57 -2.38 7.78 22.28
CA GLU A 57 -2.93 9.00 22.86
C GLU A 57 -1.79 9.90 23.38
N GLY A 58 -1.87 11.20 23.13
CA GLY A 58 -0.96 12.20 23.72
C GLY A 58 0.38 12.38 23.01
N THR A 59 0.53 11.87 21.79
CA THR A 59 1.70 12.04 20.91
C THR A 59 1.60 13.27 20.01
N ASP A 60 0.61 14.13 20.27
CA ASP A 60 0.32 15.29 19.43
C ASP A 60 1.51 16.24 19.36
N LYS A 61 2.24 16.41 20.46
CA LYS A 61 3.39 17.33 20.52
C LYS A 61 4.53 16.89 19.61
N GLU A 62 4.86 15.60 19.65
CA GLU A 62 5.92 15.00 18.86
C GLU A 62 5.62 15.10 17.36
N ILE A 63 4.35 14.89 16.98
CA ILE A 63 3.90 15.05 15.60
C ILE A 63 3.98 16.53 15.18
N HIS A 64 3.50 17.46 16.02
CA HIS A 64 3.59 18.90 15.75
C HIS A 64 5.04 19.42 15.67
N GLU A 65 5.94 18.92 16.52
CA GLU A 65 7.36 19.24 16.46
C GLU A 65 7.99 18.72 15.17
N TYR A 66 7.68 17.48 14.77
CA TYR A 66 8.13 16.94 13.50
C TYR A 66 7.70 17.80 12.31
N ILE A 67 6.43 18.22 12.26
CA ILE A 67 5.90 19.11 11.21
C ILE A 67 6.63 20.45 11.17
N LYS A 68 6.94 21.00 12.35
CA LYS A 68 7.64 22.28 12.49
C LYS A 68 9.10 22.22 12.06
N GLU A 69 9.78 21.11 12.38
CA GLU A 69 11.19 20.88 12.03
C GLU A 69 11.38 20.43 10.59
N ASN A 70 10.34 19.82 10.02
CA ASN A 70 10.28 19.41 8.62
C ASN A 70 9.15 20.19 7.93
N PRO A 71 9.23 21.54 7.91
CA PRO A 71 8.23 22.34 7.23
C PRO A 71 8.22 21.88 5.78
N LYS A 72 7.06 21.46 5.30
CA LYS A 72 6.84 21.02 3.92
C LYS A 72 7.57 21.98 2.99
N SER A 73 8.57 21.52 2.23
CA SER A 73 8.91 22.18 0.98
C SER A 73 7.61 22.17 0.20
N GLU A 74 7.00 23.33 -0.03
CA GLU A 74 5.68 23.51 -0.67
C GLU A 74 5.20 22.24 -1.37
N THR A 75 4.54 21.35 -0.63
CA THR A 75 3.61 20.40 -1.22
C THR A 75 2.35 21.22 -1.29
N PRO A 76 1.91 21.63 -2.50
CA PRO A 76 0.72 22.44 -2.64
C PRO A 76 -0.40 21.87 -1.78
N THR A 77 -1.19 22.76 -1.22
CA THR A 77 -2.53 22.44 -0.74
C THR A 77 -3.27 21.82 -1.93
N HIS A 78 -3.18 20.50 -2.08
CA HIS A 78 -3.58 19.85 -3.32
C HIS A 78 -5.07 19.58 -3.26
N ASN A 79 -5.84 20.37 -4.00
CA ASN A 79 -7.17 19.96 -4.40
C ASN A 79 -7.07 18.57 -5.05
N ALA A 80 -7.98 17.65 -4.74
CA ALA A 80 -8.07 16.31 -5.35
C ALA A 80 -8.14 16.32 -6.90
N GLU A 81 -8.29 17.50 -7.51
CA GLU A 81 -8.24 17.72 -8.94
C GLU A 81 -6.85 17.58 -9.57
N ASP A 82 -5.75 17.74 -8.82
CA ASP A 82 -4.39 17.84 -9.38
C ASP A 82 -3.69 16.49 -9.64
N PHE A 83 -4.13 15.39 -8.99
CA PHE A 83 -3.51 14.06 -9.13
C PHE A 83 -4.37 13.03 -9.86
N ALA A 84 -5.66 13.32 -10.07
CA ALA A 84 -6.56 12.40 -10.75
C ALA A 84 -6.19 12.28 -12.23
N LEU A 85 -5.80 11.07 -12.64
CA LEU A 85 -5.45 10.74 -14.01
C LEU A 85 -6.63 10.06 -14.72
N PRO A 86 -6.76 10.23 -16.05
CA PRO A 86 -7.77 9.50 -16.80
C PRO A 86 -7.52 7.99 -16.72
N ILE A 87 -8.56 7.24 -16.36
CA ILE A 87 -8.54 5.77 -16.35
C ILE A 87 -8.96 5.28 -17.74
N VAL A 88 -8.09 4.50 -18.39
CA VAL A 88 -8.35 3.89 -19.70
C VAL A 88 -8.31 2.38 -19.61
N GLN A 89 -9.30 1.70 -20.19
CA GLN A 89 -9.30 0.25 -20.24
C GLN A 89 -8.21 -0.23 -21.21
N SER A 90 -7.36 -1.14 -20.74
CA SER A 90 -6.28 -1.73 -21.53
C SER A 90 -6.26 -3.25 -21.40
N LYS A 91 -5.55 -3.92 -22.31
CA LYS A 91 -5.37 -5.37 -22.30
C LYS A 91 -3.89 -5.70 -22.31
N LEU A 92 -3.52 -6.63 -21.44
CA LEU A 92 -2.18 -7.21 -21.43
C LEU A 92 -2.06 -8.24 -22.57
N MET A 93 -0.91 -8.22 -23.23
CA MET A 93 -0.47 -9.22 -24.17
C MET A 93 0.87 -9.81 -23.71
N PRO A 94 1.14 -11.10 -23.95
CA PRO A 94 2.47 -11.66 -23.71
C PRO A 94 3.50 -10.93 -24.56
N THR A 95 4.67 -10.66 -23.99
CA THR A 95 5.75 -10.05 -24.78
C THR A 95 6.31 -11.03 -25.81
N THR A 96 6.60 -10.53 -27.00
CA THR A 96 7.16 -11.33 -28.11
C THR A 96 8.70 -11.37 -28.10
N LYS A 97 9.34 -10.59 -27.23
CA LYS A 97 10.80 -10.54 -27.12
C LYS A 97 11.30 -11.65 -26.20
N ALA A 98 11.79 -12.73 -26.81
CA ALA A 98 12.69 -13.65 -26.13
C ALA A 98 14.00 -12.90 -25.82
N GLU A 99 14.34 -12.73 -24.54
CA GLU A 99 15.65 -12.21 -24.17
C GLU A 99 16.61 -13.33 -23.81
N ASN A 100 17.80 -13.22 -24.38
CA ASN A 100 18.95 -14.07 -24.11
C ASN A 100 19.23 -14.14 -22.61
N ASN A 101 19.37 -15.36 -22.10
CA ASN A 101 19.69 -15.71 -20.71
C ASN A 101 21.09 -15.26 -20.26
N ASN A 102 21.49 -14.00 -20.49
CA ASN A 102 22.64 -13.42 -19.82
C ASN A 102 22.19 -12.91 -18.45
N LEU A 103 21.87 -13.87 -17.57
CA LEU A 103 21.75 -13.67 -16.14
C LEU A 103 23.11 -13.23 -15.62
N SER A 104 23.38 -11.92 -15.60
CA SER A 104 24.36 -11.41 -14.64
C SER A 104 23.69 -11.52 -13.27
N ILE A 105 24.08 -12.52 -12.49
CA ILE A 105 23.85 -12.55 -11.05
C ILE A 105 24.69 -11.42 -10.46
N LEU A 106 24.26 -10.18 -10.66
CA LEU A 106 24.71 -9.08 -9.83
C LEU A 106 23.90 -9.24 -8.54
N SER A 107 24.58 -9.67 -7.50
CA SER A 107 24.08 -9.52 -6.13
C SER A 107 23.82 -8.02 -5.93
N GLU A 108 22.60 -7.57 -6.16
CA GLU A 108 22.19 -6.21 -5.83
C GLU A 108 22.43 -6.06 -4.33
N ARG A 109 23.48 -5.32 -3.98
CA ARG A 109 23.72 -4.96 -2.59
C ARG A 109 22.54 -4.11 -2.16
N TYR A 110 21.93 -4.48 -1.03
CA TYR A 110 20.87 -3.72 -0.40
C TYR A 110 21.21 -2.22 -0.39
N ASN A 111 20.37 -1.42 -1.04
CA ASN A 111 20.53 0.03 -1.10
C ASN A 111 19.27 0.70 -0.53
N PRO A 112 19.34 1.26 0.69
CA PRO A 112 18.16 1.81 1.37
C PRO A 112 17.54 2.98 0.58
N ASN A 113 18.33 3.74 -0.18
CA ASN A 113 17.82 4.85 -0.99
C ASN A 113 16.97 4.35 -2.17
N GLN A 114 17.33 3.20 -2.75
CA GLN A 114 16.54 2.60 -3.84
C GLN A 114 15.23 2.01 -3.31
N GLU A 115 15.24 1.39 -2.13
CA GLU A 115 14.00 0.90 -1.51
C GLU A 115 13.04 2.04 -1.17
N ARG A 116 13.57 3.13 -0.58
CA ARG A 116 12.78 4.31 -0.29
C ARG A 116 12.14 4.90 -1.56
N SER A 117 12.91 5.05 -2.63
CA SER A 117 12.39 5.56 -3.90
C SER A 117 11.32 4.65 -4.52
N LYS A 118 11.48 3.33 -4.44
CA LYS A 118 10.46 2.36 -4.89
C LYS A 118 9.18 2.48 -4.06
N LYS A 119 9.29 2.63 -2.74
CA LYS A 119 8.15 2.83 -1.84
C LYS A 119 7.42 4.14 -2.15
N GLU A 120 8.16 5.24 -2.34
CA GLU A 120 7.60 6.55 -2.71
C GLU A 120 6.86 6.49 -4.05
N ALA A 121 7.42 5.79 -5.05
CA ALA A 121 6.77 5.59 -6.35
C ALA A 121 5.49 4.74 -6.25
N GLY A 122 5.50 3.68 -5.42
CA GLY A 122 4.33 2.87 -5.10
C GLY A 122 3.22 3.69 -4.46
N ASN A 123 3.53 4.40 -3.38
CA ASN A 123 2.58 5.26 -2.67
C ASN A 123 1.98 6.34 -3.57
N THR A 124 2.81 6.96 -4.42
CA THR A 124 2.34 7.96 -5.40
C THR A 124 1.40 7.34 -6.43
N SER A 125 1.67 6.12 -6.86
CA SER A 125 0.83 5.39 -7.81
C SER A 125 -0.53 5.04 -7.17
N GLU A 126 -0.53 4.54 -5.94
CA GLU A 126 -1.74 4.24 -5.17
C GLU A 126 -2.59 5.49 -4.93
N GLN A 127 -1.97 6.60 -4.53
CA GLN A 127 -2.67 7.89 -4.35
C GLN A 127 -3.39 8.33 -5.63
N LYS A 128 -2.70 8.29 -6.78
CA LYS A 128 -3.30 8.65 -8.08
C LYS A 128 -4.51 7.79 -8.41
N VAL A 129 -4.46 6.49 -8.15
CA VAL A 129 -5.59 5.58 -8.38
C VAL A 129 -6.73 5.89 -7.42
N TYR A 130 -6.42 6.05 -6.13
CA TYR A 130 -7.40 6.40 -5.10
C TYR A 130 -8.16 7.68 -5.45
N ASP A 131 -7.44 8.76 -5.79
CA ASP A 131 -8.04 10.05 -6.14
C ASP A 131 -8.89 9.95 -7.40
N SER A 132 -8.41 9.22 -8.41
CA SER A 132 -9.16 9.00 -9.66
C SER A 132 -10.45 8.21 -9.42
N LEU A 133 -10.41 7.19 -8.56
CA LEU A 133 -11.59 6.41 -8.17
C LEU A 133 -12.54 7.22 -7.29
N CYS A 134 -12.04 8.03 -6.36
CA CYS A 134 -12.87 8.91 -5.53
C CYS A 134 -13.59 9.95 -6.39
N LYS A 135 -12.90 10.50 -7.40
CA LYS A 135 -13.50 11.42 -8.37
C LYS A 135 -14.61 10.76 -9.19
N GLU A 136 -14.47 9.48 -9.55
CA GLU A 136 -15.47 8.78 -10.35
C GLU A 136 -16.66 8.23 -9.52
N PHE A 137 -16.40 7.68 -8.33
CA PHE A 137 -17.38 6.92 -7.55
C PHE A 137 -17.77 7.58 -6.23
N GLY A 138 -17.09 8.65 -5.82
CA GLY A 138 -17.25 9.30 -4.52
C GLY A 138 -16.38 8.65 -3.43
N SER A 139 -15.84 9.46 -2.53
CA SER A 139 -14.94 9.02 -1.45
C SER A 139 -15.54 7.93 -0.55
N ASP A 140 -16.85 7.98 -0.28
CA ASP A 140 -17.54 7.00 0.56
C ASP A 140 -17.58 5.59 -0.06
N ASN A 141 -17.28 5.48 -1.35
CA ASN A 141 -17.30 4.24 -2.10
C ASN A 141 -15.88 3.70 -2.37
N VAL A 142 -14.83 4.31 -1.81
CA VAL A 142 -13.43 3.91 -2.05
C VAL A 142 -12.71 3.75 -0.71
N LEU A 143 -12.03 2.61 -0.55
CA LEU A 143 -11.26 2.25 0.64
C LEU A 143 -9.84 1.90 0.23
N TRP A 144 -8.87 2.57 0.83
CA TRP A 144 -7.45 2.29 0.63
C TRP A 144 -6.99 1.22 1.64
N GLU A 145 -7.02 -0.02 1.20
CA GLU A 145 -6.82 -1.19 2.06
C GLU A 145 -5.33 -1.39 2.41
N ALA A 146 -4.41 -1.09 1.49
CA ALA A 146 -2.96 -1.18 1.71
C ALA A 146 -2.48 -0.39 2.94
N LYS A 147 -3.19 0.66 3.37
CA LYS A 147 -2.86 1.41 4.60
C LYS A 147 -3.26 0.71 5.90
N THR A 148 -4.08 -0.33 5.81
CA THR A 148 -4.73 -0.96 6.98
C THR A 148 -4.52 -2.47 7.04
N ASN A 149 -4.24 -3.13 5.91
CA ASN A 149 -4.17 -4.57 5.83
C ASN A 149 -3.28 -5.07 4.66
N ASP A 150 -2.00 -5.27 4.95
CA ASP A 150 -1.01 -5.81 4.01
C ASP A 150 -1.32 -7.25 3.53
N THR A 151 -2.27 -7.95 4.16
CA THR A 151 -2.63 -9.33 3.81
C THR A 151 -3.85 -9.44 2.91
N ALA A 152 -4.48 -8.32 2.54
CA ALA A 152 -5.72 -8.31 1.76
C ALA A 152 -5.57 -8.87 0.34
N GLY A 153 -4.38 -8.74 -0.26
CA GLY A 153 -4.11 -9.19 -1.63
C GLY A 153 -4.59 -8.23 -2.72
N TYR A 154 -4.90 -6.99 -2.34
CA TYR A 154 -5.21 -5.84 -3.20
C TYR A 154 -4.90 -4.54 -2.45
N ASP A 155 -4.66 -3.44 -3.16
CA ASP A 155 -4.32 -2.15 -2.54
C ASP A 155 -5.55 -1.29 -2.23
N ILE A 156 -6.53 -1.27 -3.15
CA ILE A 156 -7.72 -0.43 -3.05
C ILE A 156 -8.97 -1.27 -3.30
N LYS A 157 -10.02 -1.03 -2.53
CA LYS A 157 -11.35 -1.60 -2.72
C LYS A 157 -12.35 -0.51 -2.99
N TYR A 158 -13.14 -0.64 -4.06
CA TYR A 158 -14.13 0.37 -4.40
C TYR A 158 -15.44 -0.23 -4.88
N LYS A 159 -16.53 0.53 -4.75
CA LYS A 159 -17.86 0.15 -5.18
C LYS A 159 -18.16 0.80 -6.53
N ASN A 160 -18.38 0.00 -7.57
CA ASN A 160 -18.69 0.52 -8.91
C ASN A 160 -20.11 1.14 -8.96
N LYS A 161 -20.47 1.73 -10.10
CA LYS A 161 -21.81 2.33 -10.35
C LYS A 161 -22.99 1.36 -10.17
N GLU A 162 -22.75 0.05 -10.30
CA GLU A 162 -23.74 -1.00 -10.12
C GLU A 162 -23.85 -1.47 -8.65
N GLY A 163 -23.02 -0.91 -7.77
CA GLY A 163 -22.97 -1.28 -6.37
C GLY A 163 -22.11 -2.52 -6.06
N VAL A 164 -21.33 -3.00 -7.03
CA VAL A 164 -20.47 -4.19 -6.89
C VAL A 164 -19.09 -3.78 -6.41
N TRP A 165 -18.58 -4.48 -5.40
CA TRP A 165 -17.21 -4.31 -4.91
C TRP A 165 -16.20 -4.83 -5.93
N LYS A 166 -15.19 -3.99 -6.20
CA LYS A 166 -14.03 -4.28 -7.04
C LYS A 166 -12.76 -4.14 -6.20
N TYR A 167 -11.78 -4.96 -6.54
CA TYR A 167 -10.49 -5.05 -5.87
C TYR A 167 -9.41 -4.63 -6.86
N ALA A 168 -8.73 -3.54 -6.56
CA ALA A 168 -7.75 -2.90 -7.40
C ALA A 168 -6.35 -3.14 -6.84
N GLU A 169 -5.50 -3.75 -7.65
CA GLU A 169 -4.06 -3.84 -7.43
C GLU A 169 -3.36 -2.77 -8.25
N VAL A 170 -2.50 -1.97 -7.61
CA VAL A 170 -1.84 -0.82 -8.21
C VAL A 170 -0.36 -1.12 -8.44
N LYS A 171 0.08 -0.99 -9.69
CA LYS A 171 1.50 -1.11 -10.04
C LYS A 171 1.95 0.10 -10.84
N THR A 172 3.17 0.56 -10.60
CA THR A 172 3.78 1.58 -11.44
C THR A 172 4.06 1.00 -12.83
N PHE A 173 3.60 1.69 -13.88
CA PHE A 173 3.89 1.33 -15.26
C PHE A 173 5.34 1.69 -15.57
N SER A 174 6.23 0.71 -15.49
CA SER A 174 7.64 0.86 -15.86
C SER A 174 8.14 -0.38 -16.59
N ASN A 175 8.90 -0.18 -17.67
CA ASN A 175 9.66 -1.22 -18.37
C ASN A 175 8.88 -2.49 -18.77
N ASN A 176 7.56 -2.42 -19.01
CA ASN A 176 6.74 -3.57 -19.42
C ASN A 176 6.83 -4.77 -18.45
N VAL A 177 7.16 -4.50 -17.18
CA VAL A 177 7.29 -5.48 -16.12
C VAL A 177 6.59 -4.97 -14.86
N PHE A 178 5.86 -5.84 -14.18
CA PHE A 178 5.44 -5.61 -12.80
C PHE A 178 5.61 -6.89 -11.98
N TYR A 179 5.63 -6.76 -10.66
CA TYR A 179 5.75 -7.89 -9.74
C TYR A 179 4.40 -8.18 -9.12
N ILE A 180 4.05 -9.46 -8.93
CA ILE A 180 2.81 -9.88 -8.26
C ILE A 180 3.10 -10.87 -7.14
N SER A 181 2.70 -10.56 -5.91
CA SER A 181 2.93 -11.49 -4.80
C SER A 181 2.10 -12.78 -4.94
N LYS A 182 2.50 -13.83 -4.22
CA LYS A 182 1.71 -15.07 -4.13
C LYS A 182 0.28 -14.82 -3.64
N ASN A 183 0.13 -13.88 -2.70
CA ASN A 183 -1.15 -13.54 -2.11
C ASN A 183 -2.04 -12.82 -3.13
N GLU A 184 -1.50 -11.78 -3.80
CA GLU A 184 -2.19 -11.05 -4.88
C GLU A 184 -2.67 -12.00 -5.97
N LYS A 185 -1.77 -12.87 -6.47
CA LYS A 185 -2.12 -13.85 -7.50
C LYS A 185 -3.26 -14.76 -7.05
N LYS A 186 -3.16 -15.32 -5.84
CA LYS A 186 -4.18 -16.23 -5.30
C LYS A 186 -5.52 -15.51 -5.15
N PHE A 187 -5.52 -14.31 -4.57
CA PHE A 187 -6.73 -13.51 -4.38
C PHE A 187 -7.39 -13.17 -5.72
N ALA A 188 -6.59 -12.82 -6.72
CA ALA A 188 -7.06 -12.51 -8.07
C ALA A 188 -7.67 -13.73 -8.78
N GLU A 189 -7.10 -14.92 -8.61
CA GLU A 189 -7.67 -16.18 -9.14
C GLU A 189 -9.01 -16.53 -8.48
N GLU A 190 -9.14 -16.28 -7.18
CA GLU A 190 -10.40 -16.49 -6.43
C GLU A 190 -11.47 -15.44 -6.75
N ASN A 191 -11.07 -14.24 -7.19
CA ASN A 191 -11.95 -13.08 -7.41
C ASN A 191 -11.93 -12.55 -8.86
N GLN A 192 -11.70 -13.40 -9.86
CA GLN A 192 -11.38 -12.99 -11.24
C GLN A 192 -12.35 -11.98 -11.88
N SER A 193 -13.64 -12.04 -11.57
CA SER A 193 -14.67 -11.12 -12.10
C SER A 193 -14.65 -9.72 -11.46
N ASN A 194 -14.00 -9.58 -10.31
CA ASN A 194 -13.99 -8.37 -9.49
C ASN A 194 -12.57 -7.83 -9.23
N TYR A 195 -11.54 -8.58 -9.59
CA TYR A 195 -10.14 -8.18 -9.46
C TYR A 195 -9.66 -7.46 -10.72
N GLU A 196 -8.98 -6.34 -10.52
CA GLU A 196 -8.51 -5.45 -11.57
C GLU A 196 -7.07 -5.00 -11.26
N ILE A 197 -6.24 -4.86 -12.29
CA ILE A 197 -4.88 -4.28 -12.15
C ILE A 197 -4.88 -2.88 -12.74
N TYR A 198 -4.32 -1.92 -12.01
CA TYR A 198 -4.17 -0.53 -12.41
C TYR A 198 -2.68 -0.24 -12.62
N LEU A 199 -2.28 -0.06 -13.88
CA LEU A 199 -0.90 0.30 -14.22
C LEU A 199 -0.80 1.81 -14.38
N VAL A 200 -0.05 2.47 -13.50
CA VAL A 200 -0.01 3.93 -13.38
C VAL A 200 1.19 4.49 -14.14
N SER A 201 0.91 5.32 -15.15
CA SER A 201 1.93 6.09 -15.88
C SER A 201 1.93 7.57 -15.42
N SER A 202 2.78 8.40 -16.03
CA SER A 202 2.75 9.85 -15.79
C SER A 202 1.47 10.52 -16.29
N GLU A 203 0.85 10.00 -17.37
CA GLU A 203 -0.25 10.67 -18.08
C GLU A 203 -1.63 10.05 -17.83
N LYS A 204 -1.67 8.75 -17.55
CA LYS A 204 -2.92 7.97 -17.47
C LYS A 204 -2.76 6.72 -16.62
N ILE A 205 -3.90 6.15 -16.25
CA ILE A 205 -3.97 4.87 -15.54
C ILE A 205 -4.57 3.82 -16.47
N HIS A 206 -3.85 2.73 -16.69
CA HIS A 206 -4.31 1.61 -17.49
C HIS A 206 -5.01 0.59 -16.61
N GLN A 207 -6.35 0.52 -16.71
CA GLN A 207 -7.16 -0.48 -16.02
C GLN A 207 -7.21 -1.77 -16.84
N ILE A 208 -6.73 -2.86 -16.24
CA ILE A 208 -6.70 -4.19 -16.83
C ILE A 208 -7.84 -5.02 -16.23
N LYS A 209 -8.81 -5.37 -17.07
CA LYS A 209 -9.89 -6.31 -16.73
C LYS A 209 -10.48 -7.00 -17.97
N PRO A 210 -10.79 -8.31 -17.91
CA PRO A 210 -10.44 -9.23 -16.82
C PRO A 210 -8.93 -9.50 -16.79
N VAL A 211 -8.41 -9.84 -15.60
CA VAL A 211 -7.01 -10.24 -15.45
C VAL A 211 -6.89 -11.74 -15.74
N ASP A 212 -5.97 -12.09 -16.64
CA ASP A 212 -5.71 -13.47 -17.04
C ASP A 212 -4.21 -13.75 -16.99
N PHE A 213 -3.75 -14.28 -15.85
CA PHE A 213 -2.34 -14.61 -15.63
C PHE A 213 -1.85 -15.76 -16.50
N SER A 214 -2.74 -16.58 -17.07
CA SER A 214 -2.33 -17.68 -17.97
C SER A 214 -1.71 -17.18 -19.28
N LYS A 215 -2.02 -15.92 -19.65
CA LYS A 215 -1.50 -15.26 -20.84
C LYS A 215 -0.24 -14.44 -20.60
N LEU A 216 0.27 -14.41 -19.37
CA LEU A 216 1.43 -13.61 -18.99
C LEU A 216 2.64 -14.50 -18.75
N THR A 217 3.84 -13.98 -19.05
CA THR A 217 5.08 -14.70 -18.73
C THR A 217 5.39 -14.48 -17.25
N LEU A 218 5.08 -15.49 -16.43
CA LEU A 218 5.42 -15.51 -15.01
C LEU A 218 6.81 -16.11 -14.81
N ILE A 219 7.75 -15.32 -14.32
CA ILE A 219 9.07 -15.81 -13.93
C ILE A 219 9.00 -16.20 -12.45
N ALA A 220 8.79 -17.50 -12.19
CA ALA A 220 8.50 -18.05 -10.86
C ALA A 220 9.59 -17.81 -9.81
N THR A 221 10.83 -17.55 -10.22
CA THR A 221 11.94 -17.21 -9.31
C THR A 221 11.79 -15.83 -8.67
N ASN A 222 11.16 -14.87 -9.36
CA ASN A 222 11.10 -13.47 -8.93
C ASN A 222 9.67 -12.90 -8.84
N PHE A 223 8.63 -13.70 -9.11
CA PHE A 223 7.24 -13.22 -9.15
C PHE A 223 7.03 -12.07 -10.16
N GLU A 224 7.81 -12.09 -11.23
CA GLU A 224 7.84 -11.07 -12.27
C GLU A 224 6.82 -11.39 -13.39
N VAL A 225 6.11 -10.37 -13.84
CA VAL A 225 5.11 -10.42 -14.91
C VAL A 225 5.56 -9.51 -16.04
N ARG A 226 5.90 -10.09 -17.21
CA ARG A 226 6.22 -9.32 -18.43
C ARG A 226 5.00 -9.18 -19.33
N TYR A 227 4.77 -7.98 -19.87
CA TYR A 227 3.57 -7.68 -20.65
C TYR A 227 3.79 -6.60 -21.72
N GLU A 228 2.93 -6.58 -22.71
CA GLU A 228 2.75 -5.46 -23.65
C GLU A 228 1.31 -4.96 -23.58
N LEU A 229 1.10 -3.66 -23.78
CA LEU A 229 -0.25 -3.10 -23.87
C LEU A 229 -0.73 -3.11 -25.33
N SER A 230 -1.90 -3.71 -25.57
CA SER A 230 -2.50 -3.73 -26.90
C SER A 230 -2.68 -2.32 -27.47
N GLY A 231 -2.05 -2.03 -28.61
CA GLY A 231 -2.21 -0.76 -29.33
C GLY A 231 -1.32 0.40 -28.85
N VAL A 232 -0.41 0.15 -27.90
CA VAL A 232 0.59 1.14 -27.46
C VAL A 232 1.97 0.68 -27.95
N LYS A 233 2.54 1.40 -28.94
CA LYS A 233 3.96 1.23 -29.26
C LYS A 233 4.77 1.97 -28.19
N THR A 234 5.66 1.23 -27.53
CA THR A 234 6.70 1.78 -26.64
C THR A 234 7.81 2.40 -27.45
#